data_AF-A0A081DFS7-F1
#
_entry.id   AF-A0A081DFS7-F1
#
_cell.length_a   1.000
_cell.length_b   1.000
_cell.length_c   1.000
_cell.angle_alpha   90.00
_cell.angle_beta   90.00
_cell.angle_gamma   90.00
#
_symmetry.space_group_name_H-M   'P 1'
#
loop_
_entity.id
_entity.type
_entity.pdbx_description
1 polymer ?
#
loop_
_entity_poly.entity_id
_entity_poly.type
_entity_poly.pdbx_seq_one_letter_code
_entity_poly.pdbx_strand_id
1 'polypeptide(L)'
;MQDQDRIAEFKKSVQNKFNIYNSLFLNLPYSNIENVGMLIPLLMEQSQKGLKDGLNPKEIIEAFFNGFADLHTEQDRIDFMFRIIQYVERQVVLYDSVEDAAFPKLQQHSSSLSLKDYFQLVEKITLGTR
;
A
#
# COMPACT_ATOMS: atom_id res chain seq x y z
N MET A 1 5.14 13.21 -23.27
CA MET A 1 3.98 12.32 -23.55
C MET A 1 4.14 10.98 -22.86
N GLN A 2 5.20 10.19 -23.10
CA GLN A 2 5.40 8.87 -22.46
C GLN A 2 5.32 8.85 -20.92
N ASP A 3 5.87 9.84 -20.22
CA ASP A 3 5.76 9.89 -18.75
C ASP A 3 4.32 10.10 -18.25
N GLN A 4 3.48 10.83 -19.01
CA GLN A 4 2.07 11.01 -18.66
C GLN A 4 1.28 9.71 -18.84
N ASP A 5 1.60 8.92 -19.88
CA ASP A 5 0.98 7.62 -20.11
C ASP A 5 1.38 6.60 -19.03
N ARG A 6 2.66 6.61 -18.60
CA ARG A 6 3.12 5.78 -17.48
C ARG A 6 2.44 6.13 -16.17
N ILE A 7 2.27 7.41 -15.87
CA ILE A 7 1.55 7.88 -14.66
C ILE A 7 0.08 7.48 -14.73
N ALA A 8 -0.56 7.58 -15.89
CA ALA A 8 -1.95 7.16 -16.08
C ALA A 8 -2.11 5.64 -15.89
N GLU A 9 -1.21 4.83 -16.45
CA GLU A 9 -1.22 3.38 -16.30
C GLU A 9 -0.90 2.96 -14.86
N PHE A 10 0.00 3.66 -14.16
CA PHE A 10 0.25 3.45 -12.74
C PHE A 10 -0.99 3.73 -11.87
N LYS A 11 -1.66 4.87 -12.10
CA LYS A 11 -2.90 5.19 -11.39
C LYS A 11 -3.97 4.11 -11.61
N LYS A 12 -4.08 3.59 -12.83
CA LYS A 12 -5.08 2.58 -13.18
C LYS A 12 -4.74 1.19 -12.65
N SER A 13 -3.52 0.72 -12.91
CA SER A 13 -3.13 -0.67 -12.69
C SER A 13 -2.57 -0.92 -11.30
N VAL A 14 -2.03 0.10 -10.63
CA VAL A 14 -1.51 0.00 -9.25
C VAL A 14 -2.48 0.64 -8.27
N GLN A 15 -2.66 1.97 -8.33
CA GLN A 15 -3.40 2.71 -7.29
C GLN A 15 -4.88 2.30 -7.19
N ASN A 16 -5.60 2.22 -8.32
CA ASN A 16 -7.02 1.84 -8.28
C ASN A 16 -7.21 0.39 -7.83
N LYS A 17 -6.36 -0.53 -8.29
CA LYS A 17 -6.44 -1.94 -7.88
C LYS A 17 -6.14 -2.10 -6.40
N PHE A 18 -5.09 -1.45 -5.90
CA PHE A 18 -4.76 -1.43 -4.49
C PHE A 18 -5.95 -0.91 -3.66
N ASN A 19 -6.54 0.23 -4.04
CA ASN A 19 -7.69 0.80 -3.31
C ASN A 19 -8.88 -0.15 -3.27
N ILE A 20 -9.23 -0.80 -4.39
CA ILE A 20 -10.35 -1.75 -4.45
C ILE A 20 -10.08 -2.94 -3.52
N TYR A 21 -8.90 -3.57 -3.63
CA TYR A 21 -8.58 -4.73 -2.79
C TYR A 21 -8.46 -4.35 -1.31
N ASN A 22 -7.85 -3.22 -1.01
CA ASN A 22 -7.75 -2.71 0.35
C ASN A 22 -9.14 -2.53 0.98
N SER A 23 -10.07 -1.87 0.29
CA SER A 23 -11.45 -1.71 0.77
C SER A 23 -12.20 -3.04 0.90
N LEU A 24 -11.97 -4.02 0.02
CA LEU A 24 -12.58 -5.35 0.16
C LEU A 24 -12.05 -6.08 1.40
N PHE A 25 -10.76 -6.02 1.64
CA PHE A 25 -10.10 -6.70 2.76
C PHE A 25 -10.37 -6.05 4.12
N LEU A 26 -10.62 -4.74 4.15
CA LEU A 26 -11.09 -4.01 5.33
C LEU A 26 -12.49 -4.45 5.79
N ASN A 27 -13.35 -4.83 4.84
CA ASN A 27 -14.74 -5.22 5.10
C ASN A 27 -14.93 -6.72 5.34
N LEU A 28 -13.89 -7.53 5.18
CA LEU A 28 -13.96 -8.95 5.48
C LEU A 28 -13.89 -9.16 7.00
N PRO A 29 -14.78 -9.98 7.59
CA PRO A 29 -14.84 -10.18 9.04
C PRO A 29 -13.57 -10.89 9.52
N TYR A 30 -12.56 -10.10 9.90
CA TYR A 30 -11.35 -10.59 10.53
C TYR A 30 -11.64 -10.84 12.01
N SER A 31 -12.12 -12.05 12.32
CA SER A 31 -12.06 -12.68 13.65
C SER A 31 -12.61 -11.88 14.85
N ASN A 32 -13.78 -12.31 15.33
CA ASN A 32 -14.34 -12.27 16.70
C ASN A 32 -14.39 -10.97 17.52
N ILE A 33 -13.83 -9.86 17.06
CA ILE A 33 -14.03 -8.54 17.69
C ILE A 33 -14.79 -7.69 16.67
N GLU A 34 -16.10 -7.58 16.88
CA GLU A 34 -16.93 -6.64 16.16
C GLU A 34 -16.25 -5.24 16.24
N ASN A 35 -16.11 -4.56 15.09
CA ASN A 35 -15.61 -3.18 14.95
C ASN A 35 -14.11 -2.92 14.70
N VAL A 36 -13.21 -3.92 14.67
CA VAL A 36 -11.76 -3.67 14.37
C VAL A 36 -11.52 -3.01 13.01
N GLY A 37 -12.29 -3.40 11.98
CA GLY A 37 -12.19 -2.81 10.63
C GLY A 37 -12.52 -1.31 10.57
N MET A 38 -13.34 -0.80 11.51
CA MET A 38 -13.67 0.63 11.62
C MET A 38 -12.64 1.39 12.49
N LEU A 39 -12.09 0.72 13.50
CA LEU A 39 -11.11 1.30 14.41
C LEU A 39 -9.77 1.61 13.72
N ILE A 40 -9.36 0.81 12.72
CA ILE A 40 -8.11 1.00 11.98
C ILE A 40 -8.08 2.33 11.19
N PRO A 41 -9.05 2.64 10.30
CA PRO A 41 -9.12 3.94 9.63
C PRO A 41 -9.19 5.12 10.61
N LEU A 42 -9.90 4.93 11.72
CA LEU A 42 -10.05 5.98 12.73
C LEU A 42 -8.74 6.25 13.47
N LEU A 43 -7.97 5.21 13.80
CA LEU A 43 -6.63 5.35 14.36
C LEU A 43 -5.69 6.06 13.37
N MET A 44 -5.76 5.73 12.08
CA MET A 44 -4.99 6.41 11.04
C MET A 44 -5.31 7.92 11.01
N GLU A 45 -6.59 8.29 11.06
CA GLU A 45 -7.02 9.70 11.08
C GLU A 45 -6.52 10.43 12.33
N GLN A 46 -6.67 9.82 13.51
CA GLN A 46 -6.19 10.37 14.77
C GLN A 46 -4.66 10.52 14.78
N SER A 47 -3.95 9.56 14.20
CA SER A 47 -2.49 9.62 14.07
C SER A 47 -2.06 10.78 13.17
N GLN A 48 -2.73 10.98 12.03
CA GLN A 48 -2.43 12.11 11.15
C GLN A 48 -2.71 13.46 11.79
N LYS A 49 -3.80 13.58 12.57
CA LYS A 49 -4.14 14.80 13.31
C LYS A 49 -3.13 15.04 14.44
N GLY A 50 -2.93 14.06 15.32
CA GLY A 50 -2.03 14.19 16.46
C GLY A 50 -0.58 14.47 16.06
N LEU A 51 -0.07 13.83 14.99
CA LEU A 51 1.28 14.12 14.49
C LEU A 51 1.39 15.55 13.92
N LYS A 52 0.34 16.06 13.27
CA LYS A 52 0.31 17.46 12.80
C LYS A 52 0.28 18.46 13.95
N ASP A 53 -0.38 18.09 15.05
CA ASP A 53 -0.50 18.91 16.26
C ASP A 53 0.75 18.79 17.17
N GLY A 54 1.75 18.00 16.77
CA GLY A 54 3.02 17.83 17.50
C GLY A 54 2.95 16.86 18.67
N LEU A 55 1.86 16.09 18.78
CA LEU A 55 1.72 15.05 19.80
C LEU A 55 2.70 13.90 19.54
N ASN A 56 3.18 13.31 20.62
CA ASN A 56 4.00 12.11 20.51
C ASN A 56 3.13 10.86 20.28
N PRO A 57 3.69 9.79 19.69
CA PRO A 57 2.91 8.59 19.37
C PRO A 57 2.19 7.95 20.57
N LYS A 58 2.76 8.04 21.77
CA LYS A 58 2.14 7.47 22.97
C LYS A 58 0.88 8.23 23.34
N GLU A 59 0.90 9.56 23.30
CA GLU A 59 -0.27 10.41 23.56
C GLU A 59 -1.41 10.13 22.58
N ILE A 60 -1.09 9.95 21.30
CA ILE A 60 -2.06 9.65 20.23
C ILE A 60 -2.75 8.32 20.51
N ILE A 61 -1.97 7.29 20.83
CA ILE A 61 -2.46 5.93 21.07
C ILE A 61 -3.30 5.88 22.35
N GLU A 62 -2.86 6.55 23.41
CA GLU A 62 -3.64 6.65 24.65
C GLU A 62 -4.96 7.40 24.44
N ALA A 63 -4.94 8.52 23.70
CA ALA A 63 -6.16 9.26 23.36
C ALA A 63 -7.14 8.42 22.54
N PHE A 64 -6.63 7.61 21.61
CA PHE A 64 -7.44 6.69 20.81
C PHE A 64 -8.12 5.61 21.67
N PHE A 65 -7.36 4.95 22.56
CA PHE A 65 -7.88 3.93 23.46
C PHE A 65 -8.85 4.47 24.52
N ASN A 66 -8.74 5.74 24.88
CA ASN A 66 -9.65 6.33 25.86
C ASN A 66 -10.90 6.96 25.21
N GLY A 67 -10.82 7.33 23.93
CA GLY A 67 -11.88 8.09 23.24
C GLY A 67 -12.78 7.29 22.29
N PHE A 68 -12.28 6.18 21.73
CA PHE A 68 -12.99 5.48 20.64
C PHE A 68 -13.07 3.98 20.83
N ALA A 69 -11.98 3.38 21.30
CA ALA A 69 -11.97 1.95 21.56
C ALA A 69 -12.39 1.77 23.01
N ASP A 70 -13.53 1.14 23.28
CA ASP A 70 -13.99 0.78 24.65
C ASP A 70 -13.10 -0.34 25.24
N LEU A 71 -11.79 -0.28 24.99
CA LEU A 71 -10.77 -1.26 25.33
C LEU A 71 -10.15 -0.84 26.66
N HIS A 72 -10.78 -1.31 27.74
CA HIS A 72 -10.39 -0.96 29.10
C HIS A 72 -9.27 -1.83 29.65
N THR A 73 -9.09 -3.05 29.14
CA THR A 73 -8.04 -3.95 29.64
C THR A 73 -6.74 -3.80 28.86
N GLU A 74 -5.63 -4.03 29.54
CA GLU A 74 -4.30 -4.03 28.92
C GLU A 74 -4.19 -5.10 27.82
N GLN A 75 -4.76 -6.28 28.06
CA GLN A 75 -4.75 -7.37 27.10
C GLN A 75 -5.47 -6.99 25.80
N ASP A 76 -6.64 -6.36 25.90
CA ASP A 76 -7.41 -5.91 24.74
C ASP A 76 -6.65 -4.86 23.91
N ARG A 77 -5.94 -3.94 24.59
CA ARG A 77 -5.10 -2.94 23.93
C ARG A 77 -3.93 -3.59 23.19
N ILE A 78 -3.26 -4.56 23.82
CA ILE A 78 -2.15 -5.31 23.21
C ILE A 78 -2.65 -6.08 21.99
N ASP A 79 -3.75 -6.82 22.12
CA ASP A 79 -4.34 -7.60 21.03
C ASP A 79 -4.76 -6.70 19.87
N PHE A 80 -5.32 -5.53 20.16
CA PHE A 80 -5.62 -4.53 19.14
C PHE A 80 -4.36 -4.04 18.43
N MET A 81 -3.29 -3.71 19.15
CA MET A 81 -2.03 -3.26 18.55
C MET A 81 -1.42 -4.32 17.62
N PHE A 82 -1.47 -5.60 18.02
CA PHE A 82 -1.03 -6.70 17.14
C PHE A 82 -1.85 -6.77 15.84
N ARG A 83 -3.15 -6.53 15.91
CA ARG A 83 -4.01 -6.46 14.71
C ARG A 83 -3.67 -5.28 13.82
N ILE A 84 -3.29 -4.13 14.39
CA ILE A 84 -2.78 -2.98 13.60
C ILE A 84 -1.52 -3.38 12.83
N ILE A 85 -0.57 -4.04 13.49
CA ILE A 85 0.68 -4.49 12.85
C ILE A 85 0.36 -5.43 11.68
N GLN A 86 -0.47 -6.45 11.92
CA GLN A 86 -0.89 -7.40 10.88
C GLN A 86 -1.60 -6.71 9.71
N TYR A 87 -2.44 -5.71 10.01
CA TYR A 87 -3.11 -4.93 8.99
C TYR A 87 -2.11 -4.16 8.12
N VAL A 88 -1.15 -3.47 8.73
CA VAL A 88 -0.12 -2.71 8.01
C VAL A 88 0.75 -3.65 7.16
N GLU A 89 1.19 -4.79 7.70
CA GLU A 89 1.95 -5.79 6.95
C GLU A 89 1.19 -6.26 5.71
N ARG A 90 -0.11 -6.53 5.86
CA ARG A 90 -0.96 -6.92 4.73
C ARG A 90 -1.06 -5.83 3.67
N GLN A 91 -1.15 -4.55 4.06
CA GLN A 91 -1.19 -3.44 3.09
C GLN A 91 0.09 -3.38 2.26
N VAL A 92 1.24 -3.53 2.90
CA VAL A 92 2.55 -3.51 2.23
C VAL A 92 2.66 -4.67 1.24
N VAL A 93 2.34 -5.89 1.68
CA VAL A 93 2.37 -7.09 0.82
C VAL A 93 1.39 -6.97 -0.36
N LEU A 94 0.19 -6.46 -0.12
CA LEU A 94 -0.81 -6.25 -1.17
C LEU A 94 -0.34 -5.23 -2.19
N TYR A 95 0.25 -4.12 -1.72
CA TYR A 95 0.77 -3.09 -2.59
C TYR A 95 1.89 -3.63 -3.49
N ASP A 96 2.85 -4.34 -2.92
CA ASP A 96 3.95 -5.01 -3.63
C ASP A 96 3.42 -6.00 -4.68
N SER A 97 2.46 -6.85 -4.30
CA SER A 97 1.82 -7.82 -5.21
C SER A 97 1.10 -7.14 -6.39
N VAL A 98 0.46 -5.99 -6.14
CA VAL A 98 -0.26 -5.24 -7.19
C VAL A 98 0.72 -4.49 -8.10
N GLU A 99 1.80 -3.94 -7.55
CA GLU A 99 2.88 -3.31 -8.30
C GLU A 99 3.56 -4.31 -9.24
N ASP A 100 3.97 -5.47 -8.72
CA ASP A 100 4.59 -6.55 -9.48
C ASP A 100 3.68 -7.03 -10.61
N ALA A 101 2.39 -7.22 -10.34
CA ALA A 101 1.43 -7.62 -11.37
C ALA A 101 1.22 -6.54 -12.46
N ALA A 102 1.44 -5.27 -12.14
CA ALA A 102 1.34 -4.16 -13.07
C ALA A 102 2.66 -3.89 -13.82
N PHE A 103 3.78 -4.39 -13.31
CA PHE A 103 5.13 -4.13 -13.84
C PHE A 103 5.27 -4.35 -15.35
N PRO A 104 4.78 -5.45 -15.96
CA PRO A 104 4.89 -5.65 -17.40
C PRO A 104 4.17 -4.57 -18.23
N LYS A 105 3.06 -4.03 -17.71
CA LYS A 105 2.31 -2.95 -18.38
C LYS A 105 3.00 -1.61 -18.22
N LEU A 106 3.55 -1.34 -17.04
CA LEU A 106 4.33 -0.13 -16.78
C LEU A 106 5.60 -0.07 -17.63
N GLN A 107 6.25 -1.22 -17.84
CA GLN A 107 7.44 -1.33 -18.67
C GLN A 107 7.19 -1.03 -20.16
N GLN A 108 6.00 -1.35 -20.69
CA GLN A 108 5.63 -1.03 -22.08
C GLN A 108 5.59 0.48 -22.36
N HIS A 109 5.36 1.28 -21.32
CA HIS A 109 5.36 2.75 -21.40
C HIS A 109 6.71 3.36 -20.96
N SER A 110 7.72 2.53 -20.69
CA SER A 110 9.07 2.98 -20.34
C SER A 110 9.90 3.24 -21.59
N SER A 111 10.69 4.33 -21.58
CA SER A 111 11.67 4.64 -22.62
C SER A 111 12.96 3.80 -22.51
N SER A 112 13.08 2.96 -21.49
CA SER A 112 14.19 2.04 -21.27
C SER A 112 14.15 0.90 -22.27
N LEU A 113 15.13 0.85 -23.19
CA LEU A 113 15.43 -0.33 -24.01
C LEU A 113 15.60 -1.54 -23.09
N SER A 114 14.92 -2.64 -23.38
CA SER A 114 15.15 -3.90 -22.69
C SER A 114 16.51 -4.49 -23.12
N LEU A 115 17.06 -5.41 -22.33
CA LEU A 115 18.28 -6.14 -22.71
C LEU A 115 18.13 -6.81 -24.10
N LYS A 116 16.92 -7.26 -24.45
CA LYS A 116 16.64 -7.83 -25.78
C LYS A 116 16.79 -6.78 -26.89
N ASP A 117 16.38 -5.55 -26.63
CA ASP A 117 16.51 -4.46 -27.60
C ASP A 117 17.99 -4.06 -27.79
N TYR A 118 18.79 -4.13 -26.72
CA TYR A 118 20.25 -3.98 -26.81
C TYR A 118 20.89 -5.10 -27.64
N PHE A 119 20.53 -6.37 -27.40
CA PHE A 119 21.05 -7.48 -28.21
C PHE A 119 20.65 -7.35 -29.68
N GLN A 120 19.42 -6.92 -29.98
CA GLN A 120 18.97 -6.66 -31.35
C GLN A 120 19.71 -5.48 -32.00
N LEU A 121 20.03 -4.43 -31.23
CA LEU A 121 20.86 -3.32 -31.72
C LEU A 121 22.26 -3.80 -32.09
N VAL A 122 22.88 -4.60 -31.21
CA VAL A 122 24.23 -5.16 -31.42
C VAL A 122 24.24 -6.11 -32.61
N GLU A 123 23.24 -6.98 -32.77
CA GLU A 123 23.12 -7.86 -33.94
C GLU A 123 22.96 -7.06 -35.23
N LYS A 124 22.11 -6.02 -35.25
CA LYS A 124 21.95 -5.14 -36.43
C LYS A 124 23.23 -4.41 -36.80
N ILE A 125 23.98 -3.91 -35.81
CA ILE A 125 25.28 -3.26 -36.04
C ILE A 125 26.31 -4.28 -36.57
N THR A 126 26.32 -5.49 -36.03
CA THR A 126 27.28 -6.53 -36.42
C THR A 126 26.98 -7.10 -37.82
N LEU A 127 25.70 -7.21 -38.20
CA LEU A 127 25.25 -7.68 -39.51
C LEU A 127 25.34 -6.62 -40.62
N GLY A 128 25.34 -5.33 -40.27
CA GLY A 128 25.50 -4.22 -41.23
C GLY A 128 26.96 -3.92 -41.61
N THR A 129 27.94 -4.63 -41.05
CA THR A 129 29.38 -4.41 -41.28
C THR A 129 30.02 -5.52 -42.13
N ARG A 130 29.24 -6.21 -42.98
CA ARG A 130 29.73 -7.14 -44.01
C ARG A 130 29.15 -6.80 -45.37
#